data_AF-A0A7J6WY31-F1
#
_entry.id   AF-A0A7J6WY31-F1
#
_cell.length_a   1.000
_cell.length_b   1.000
_cell.length_c   1.000
_cell.angle_alpha   90.00
_cell.angle_beta   90.00
_cell.angle_gamma   90.00
#
_symmetry.space_group_name_H-M   'P 1'
#
loop_
_entity.id
_entity.type
_entity.pdbx_description
1 polymer ?
#
loop_
_entity_poly.entity_id
_entity_poly.type
_entity_poly.pdbx_seq_one_letter_code
_entity_poly.pdbx_strand_id
1 'polypeptide(L)'
;MESFLSARAEELVSGGLMGLLVPTRKKASLILSTVLSHYPFDVLGSCLMDKATKGLLEEEKVDSFNLPLYIPTVEEFEEAMKSNEHFSIERFELLGLKLSGEIVPETLSMHARASMEGRIDEHFGSESCLICSLRKLQS
;
A
#
# COMPACT_ATOMS: atom_id res chain seq x y z
N MET A 1 -10.99 7.09 7.03
CA MET A 1 -11.39 6.18 8.13
C MET A 1 -12.83 6.45 8.55
N GLU A 2 -13.16 7.70 8.90
CA GLU A 2 -14.51 8.14 9.29
C GLU A 2 -15.62 7.60 8.37
N SER A 3 -15.57 7.88 7.05
CA SER A 3 -16.61 7.43 6.12
C SER A 3 -16.79 5.91 6.08
N PHE A 4 -15.70 5.15 6.24
CA PHE A 4 -15.76 3.68 6.31
C PHE A 4 -16.48 3.24 7.58
N LEU A 5 -16.13 3.82 8.73
CA LEU A 5 -16.76 3.49 10.01
C LEU A 5 -18.24 3.89 10.01
N SER A 6 -18.60 5.09 9.55
CA SER A 6 -20.00 5.52 9.46
C SER A 6 -20.84 4.57 8.59
N ALA A 7 -20.33 4.14 7.43
CA ALA A 7 -21.02 3.15 6.60
C ALA A 7 -21.18 1.81 7.32
N ARG A 8 -20.14 1.32 8.00
CA ARG A 8 -20.21 0.07 8.76
C ARG A 8 -21.17 0.14 9.95
N ALA A 9 -21.36 1.31 10.54
CA ALA A 9 -22.30 1.50 11.64
C ALA A 9 -23.76 1.34 11.20
N GLU A 10 -24.10 1.74 9.97
CA GLU A 10 -25.43 1.56 9.39
C GLU A 10 -25.70 0.09 9.00
N GLU A 11 -24.67 -0.63 8.60
CA GLU A 11 -24.78 -2.01 8.12
C GLU A 11 -24.70 -3.06 9.24
N LEU A 12 -24.01 -2.75 10.34
CA LEU A 12 -23.86 -3.66 11.48
C LEU A 12 -25.08 -3.63 12.40
N VAL A 13 -25.47 -4.81 12.88
CA VAL A 13 -26.51 -4.94 13.91
C VAL A 13 -26.01 -4.39 15.25
N SER A 14 -26.94 -3.93 16.10
CA SER A 14 -26.61 -3.50 17.45
C SER A 14 -25.90 -4.60 18.23
N GLY A 15 -24.73 -4.29 18.81
CA GLY A 15 -23.86 -5.24 19.51
C GLY A 15 -22.99 -6.12 18.59
N GLY A 16 -23.02 -5.91 17.27
CA GLY A 16 -22.13 -6.58 16.32
C GLY A 16 -20.66 -6.19 16.51
N LEU A 17 -19.76 -7.10 16.14
CA LEU A 17 -18.31 -6.89 16.22
C LEU A 17 -17.69 -6.76 14.82
N MET A 18 -16.65 -5.94 14.72
CA MET A 18 -15.83 -5.79 13.52
C MET A 18 -14.35 -5.95 13.87
N GLY A 19 -13.65 -6.80 13.13
CA GLY A 19 -12.19 -6.93 13.22
C GLY A 19 -11.50 -6.20 12.08
N LEU A 20 -10.48 -5.40 12.38
CA LEU A 20 -9.68 -4.69 11.39
C LEU A 20 -8.21 -5.09 11.52
N LEU A 21 -7.60 -5.46 10.40
CA LEU A 21 -6.15 -5.65 10.28
C LEU A 21 -5.61 -4.57 9.34
N VAL A 22 -4.87 -3.62 9.88
CA VAL A 22 -4.41 -2.43 9.15
C VAL A 22 -2.88 -2.32 9.28
N PRO A 23 -2.13 -2.15 8.18
CA PRO A 23 -0.72 -1.81 8.26
C PRO A 23 -0.54 -0.47 8.98
N THR A 24 0.39 -0.40 9.92
CA THR A 24 0.72 0.82 10.65
C THR A 24 2.22 1.05 10.67
N ARG A 25 2.66 2.31 10.75
CA ARG A 25 4.07 2.69 10.90
C ARG A 25 4.38 3.21 12.30
N LYS A 26 5.65 3.13 12.69
CA LYS A 26 6.14 3.91 13.83
C LYS A 26 6.32 5.36 13.40
N LYS A 27 6.05 6.32 14.28
CA LYS A 27 6.20 7.77 13.99
C LYS A 27 7.59 8.16 13.46
N ALA A 28 8.64 7.50 13.94
CA ALA A 28 10.03 7.72 13.50
C ALA A 28 10.35 7.09 12.12
N SER A 29 9.48 6.23 11.60
CA SER A 29 9.65 5.57 10.30
C SER A 29 8.92 6.39 9.24
N LEU A 30 9.66 7.27 8.56
CA LEU A 30 9.14 8.08 7.45
C LEU A 30 9.14 7.34 6.11
N ILE A 31 9.88 6.22 6.02
CA ILE A 31 10.09 5.50 4.77
C ILE A 31 9.02 4.40 4.64
N LEU A 32 8.22 4.43 3.57
CA LEU A 32 7.20 3.40 3.30
C LEU A 32 7.84 2.01 3.13
N SER A 33 9.04 1.95 2.54
CA SER A 33 9.80 0.71 2.37
C SER A 33 10.33 0.13 3.68
N THR A 34 10.41 0.87 4.79
CA THR A 34 10.70 0.30 6.12
C THR A 34 9.47 -0.19 6.86
N VAL A 35 8.26 0.23 6.43
CA VAL A 35 6.98 -0.12 7.08
C VAL A 35 6.34 -1.32 6.40
N LEU A 36 6.37 -1.33 5.07
CA LEU A 36 6.09 -2.49 4.25
C LEU A 36 7.41 -2.99 3.72
N SER A 37 8.26 -3.53 4.60
CA SER A 37 9.61 -4.09 4.37
C SER A 37 9.73 -5.08 3.20
N HIS A 38 8.64 -5.37 2.50
CA HIS A 38 8.51 -6.33 1.43
C HIS A 38 7.93 -5.73 0.15
N TYR A 39 7.47 -4.47 0.17
CA TYR A 39 7.00 -3.80 -1.02
C TYR A 39 8.11 -2.90 -1.59
N PRO A 40 8.63 -3.22 -2.78
CA PRO A 40 9.74 -2.48 -3.35
C PRO A 40 9.22 -1.22 -4.07
N PHE A 41 8.49 -0.34 -3.37
CA PHE A 41 7.95 0.89 -3.97
C PHE A 41 9.06 1.80 -4.53
N ASP A 42 10.21 1.84 -3.86
CA ASP A 42 11.38 2.57 -4.35
C ASP A 42 11.91 1.98 -5.67
N VAL A 43 11.86 0.64 -5.81
CA VAL A 43 12.23 -0.06 -7.06
C VAL A 43 11.19 0.21 -8.14
N LEU A 44 9.89 0.24 -7.79
CA LEU A 44 8.82 0.58 -8.70
C LEU A 44 9.01 2.00 -9.27
N GLY A 45 9.26 2.97 -8.39
CA GLY A 45 9.57 4.35 -8.79
C GLY A 45 10.80 4.41 -9.69
N SER A 46 11.87 3.68 -9.34
CA SER A 46 13.09 3.61 -10.16
C SER A 46 12.83 3.00 -11.54
N CYS A 47 12.00 1.96 -11.64
CA CYS A 47 11.62 1.34 -12.92
C CYS A 47 10.82 2.30 -13.80
N LEU A 48 9.91 3.09 -13.21
CA LEU A 48 9.15 4.11 -13.92
C LEU A 48 10.07 5.23 -14.45
N MET A 49 11.01 5.70 -13.64
CA MET A 49 11.99 6.72 -14.05
C MET A 49 12.95 6.22 -15.13
N ASP A 50 13.39 4.96 -15.07
CA ASP A 50 14.22 4.35 -16.13
C ASP A 50 13.48 4.30 -17.47
N LYS A 51 12.17 4.02 -17.44
CA LYS A 51 11.33 4.09 -18.64
C LYS A 51 11.17 5.51 -19.16
N ALA A 52 11.00 6.50 -18.29
CA ALA A 52 10.94 7.91 -18.68
C ALA A 52 12.25 8.36 -19.33
N THR A 53 13.39 8.01 -18.74
CA THR A 53 14.73 8.31 -19.28
C THR A 53 14.96 7.68 -20.66
N LYS A 54 14.34 6.53 -20.92
CA LYS A 54 14.37 5.84 -22.23
C LYS A 54 13.32 6.36 -23.23
N GLY A 55 12.55 7.39 -22.86
CA GLY A 55 11.49 7.97 -23.70
C GLY A 55 10.27 7.08 -23.90
N LEU A 56 10.09 6.06 -23.05
CA LEU A 56 8.94 5.16 -23.09
C LEU A 56 7.74 5.69 -22.29
N LEU A 57 8.00 6.61 -21.36
CA LEU A 57 7.00 7.32 -20.57
C LEU A 57 7.36 8.81 -20.54
N GLU A 58 6.35 9.65 -20.33
CA GLU A 58 6.55 11.07 -20.04
C GLU A 58 6.96 11.22 -18.57
N GLU A 59 8.04 11.95 -18.30
CA GLU A 59 8.55 12.20 -16.94
C GLU A 59 7.48 12.87 -16.06
N GLU A 60 6.74 13.83 -16.61
CA GLU A 60 5.62 14.51 -15.92
C GLU A 60 4.52 13.53 -15.46
N LYS A 61 4.29 12.45 -16.21
CA LYS A 61 3.35 11.40 -15.78
C LYS A 61 3.90 10.58 -14.62
N VAL A 62 5.22 10.37 -14.57
CA VAL A 62 5.85 9.69 -13.45
C VAL A 62 5.80 10.57 -12.20
N ASP A 63 6.08 11.87 -12.33
CA ASP A 63 6.04 12.82 -11.21
C ASP A 63 4.63 13.03 -10.63
N SER A 64 3.61 12.99 -11.49
CA SER A 64 2.20 13.11 -11.05
C SER A 64 1.62 11.81 -10.48
N PHE A 65 2.27 10.67 -10.71
CA PHE A 65 1.79 9.38 -10.23
C PHE A 65 2.08 9.20 -8.75
N ASN A 66 1.01 9.13 -7.95
CA ASN A 66 1.10 8.84 -6.52
C ASN A 66 0.36 7.54 -6.21
N LEU A 67 0.94 6.73 -5.32
CA LEU A 67 0.27 5.52 -4.86
C LEU A 67 -0.94 5.89 -4.01
N PRO A 68 -2.12 5.27 -4.21
CA PRO A 68 -3.30 5.50 -3.39
C PRO A 68 -3.19 4.75 -2.05
N LEU A 69 -2.06 4.92 -1.36
CA LEU A 69 -1.71 4.22 -0.15
C LEU A 69 -1.29 5.23 0.91
N TYR A 70 -1.99 5.20 2.03
CA TYR A 70 -1.61 5.93 3.23
C TYR A 70 -1.45 4.93 4.37
N ILE A 71 -0.29 4.96 5.03
CA ILE A 71 -0.01 4.13 6.18
C ILE A 71 0.03 5.02 7.43
N PRO A 72 -0.99 4.96 8.29
CA PRO A 72 -1.03 5.78 9.49
C PRO A 72 0.00 5.32 10.51
N THR A 73 0.42 6.21 11.40
CA THR A 73 1.04 5.78 12.64
C THR A 73 0.03 5.04 13.52
N VAL A 74 0.52 4.28 14.49
CA VAL A 74 -0.35 3.65 15.48
C VAL A 74 -1.22 4.69 16.18
N GLU A 75 -0.62 5.83 16.54
CA GLU A 75 -1.32 6.93 17.22
C GLU A 75 -2.37 7.57 16.31
N GLU A 76 -2.04 7.85 15.05
CA GLU A 76 -2.99 8.39 14.05
C GLU A 76 -4.19 7.44 13.85
N PHE A 77 -3.93 6.13 13.81
CA PHE A 77 -4.99 5.13 13.65
C PHE A 77 -5.86 5.01 14.90
N GLU A 78 -5.26 4.94 16.09
CA GLU A 78 -6.00 4.90 17.35
C GLU A 78 -6.86 6.16 17.56
N GLU A 79 -6.33 7.34 17.25
CA GLU A 79 -7.06 8.60 17.35
C GLU A 79 -8.26 8.61 16.39
N ALA A 80 -8.07 8.17 15.15
CA ALA A 80 -9.15 8.07 14.17
C ALA A 80 -10.23 7.04 14.55
N MET A 81 -9.88 5.99 15.30
CA MET A 81 -10.85 5.04 15.83
C MET A 81 -11.60 5.62 17.05
N LYS A 82 -10.90 6.33 17.94
CA LYS A 82 -11.49 6.94 19.15
C LYS A 82 -12.37 8.16 18.85
N SER A 83 -12.10 8.87 17.75
CA SER A 83 -12.92 10.01 17.32
C SER A 83 -14.26 9.58 16.72
N ASN A 84 -14.43 8.30 16.39
CA ASN A 84 -15.69 7.79 15.88
C ASN A 84 -16.68 7.51 17.01
N GLU A 85 -17.90 8.01 16.86
CA GLU A 85 -18.95 7.88 17.89
C GLU A 85 -19.78 6.58 17.77
N HIS A 86 -19.57 5.78 16.72
CA HIS A 86 -20.38 4.59 16.45
C HIS A 86 -19.81 3.30 17.04
N PHE A 87 -18.50 3.24 17.30
CA PHE A 87 -17.83 2.03 17.76
C PHE A 87 -17.05 2.24 19.05
N SER A 88 -17.08 1.24 19.94
CA SER A 88 -16.13 1.07 21.04
C SER A 88 -14.99 0.14 20.62
N ILE A 89 -13.79 0.39 21.14
CA ILE A 89 -12.63 -0.50 20.93
C ILE A 89 -12.66 -1.59 22.00
N GLU A 90 -13.00 -2.82 21.63
CA GLU A 90 -12.95 -3.97 22.53
C GLU A 90 -11.53 -4.52 22.74
N ARG A 91 -10.70 -4.51 21.68
CA ARG A 91 -9.30 -4.99 21.73
C ARG A 91 -8.47 -4.26 20.68
N PHE A 92 -7.27 -3.84 21.08
CA PHE A 92 -6.28 -3.21 20.21
C PHE A 92 -4.93 -3.88 20.39
N GLU A 93 -4.37 -4.44 19.32
CA GLU A 93 -3.09 -5.16 19.37
C GLU A 93 -2.19 -4.82 18.19
N LEU A 94 -0.91 -4.61 18.50
CA LEU A 94 0.13 -4.47 17.50
C LEU A 94 0.74 -5.83 17.21
N LEU A 95 0.52 -6.31 15.99
CA LEU A 95 1.11 -7.57 15.52
C LEU A 95 2.48 -7.29 14.90
N GLY A 96 3.52 -7.84 15.53
CA GLY A 96 4.84 -7.90 14.91
C GLY A 96 4.81 -8.93 13.79
N LEU A 97 4.58 -8.50 12.55
CA LEU A 97 4.69 -9.36 11.37
C LEU A 97 6.15 -9.78 11.20
N LYS A 98 6.48 -10.97 11.68
CA LYS A 98 7.67 -11.70 11.24
C LYS A 98 7.24 -12.51 10.03
N LEU A 99 7.55 -12.04 8.82
CA LEU A 99 7.45 -12.93 7.67
C LEU A 99 8.41 -14.09 7.89
N SER A 100 7.86 -15.29 8.05
CA SER A 100 8.61 -16.53 8.11
C SER A 100 8.80 -17.05 6.69
N GLY A 101 10.04 -17.16 6.24
CA GLY A 101 10.37 -17.72 4.93
C GLY A 101 11.37 -16.87 4.15
N GLU A 102 11.95 -17.46 3.12
CA GLU A 102 12.83 -16.77 2.20
C GLU A 102 12.00 -15.82 1.32
N ILE A 103 12.41 -14.55 1.27
CA ILE A 103 11.79 -13.55 0.40
C ILE A 103 12.30 -13.80 -1.02
N VAL A 104 11.47 -14.40 -1.86
CA VAL A 104 11.76 -14.64 -3.27
C VAL A 104 11.38 -13.38 -4.07
N PRO A 105 12.32 -12.69 -4.76
CA PRO A 105 12.05 -11.45 -5.49
C PRO A 105 10.90 -11.54 -6.49
N GLU A 106 10.76 -12.68 -7.17
CA GLU A 106 9.67 -12.96 -8.10
C GLU A 106 8.32 -12.94 -7.41
N THR A 107 8.24 -13.49 -6.19
CA THR A 107 7.00 -13.49 -5.39
C THR A 107 6.60 -12.07 -5.00
N LEU A 108 7.57 -11.24 -4.62
CA LEU A 108 7.31 -9.83 -4.33
C LEU A 108 6.88 -9.06 -5.58
N SER A 109 7.52 -9.30 -6.72
CA SER A 109 7.15 -8.68 -7.99
C SER A 109 5.73 -9.05 -8.41
N MET A 110 5.37 -10.34 -8.31
CA MET A 110 4.01 -10.81 -8.62
C MET A 110 2.98 -10.18 -7.69
N HIS A 111 3.27 -10.10 -6.39
CA HIS A 111 2.37 -9.48 -5.42
C HIS A 111 2.18 -7.98 -5.69
N ALA A 112 3.27 -7.28 -5.99
CA ALA A 112 3.23 -5.86 -6.34
C ALA A 112 2.43 -5.62 -7.63
N ARG A 113 2.66 -6.45 -8.66
CA ARG A 113 1.87 -6.42 -9.90
C ARG A 113 0.38 -6.63 -9.59
N ALA A 114 0.04 -7.72 -8.91
CA ALA A 114 -1.36 -8.08 -8.64
C ALA A 114 -2.12 -6.97 -7.90
N SER A 115 -1.42 -6.22 -7.05
CA SER A 115 -2.03 -5.14 -6.27
C SER A 115 -2.14 -3.83 -7.05
N MET A 116 -1.13 -3.48 -7.87
CA MET A 116 -0.99 -2.13 -8.44
C MET A 116 -1.17 -2.04 -9.95
N GLU A 117 -1.13 -3.15 -10.70
CA GLU A 117 -1.15 -3.14 -12.17
C GLU A 117 -2.31 -2.34 -12.74
N GLY A 118 -3.54 -2.54 -12.25
CA GLY A 118 -4.70 -1.80 -12.74
C GLY A 118 -4.58 -0.28 -12.57
N ARG A 119 -3.96 0.20 -11.49
CA ARG A 119 -3.73 1.63 -11.25
C ARG A 119 -2.64 2.21 -12.16
N ILE A 120 -1.62 1.41 -12.42
CA ILE A 120 -0.51 1.79 -13.29
C ILE A 120 -1.00 1.86 -14.74
N ASP A 121 -1.77 0.86 -15.19
CA ASP A 121 -2.34 0.82 -16.53
C ASP A 121 -3.35 1.95 -16.74
N GLU A 122 -4.14 2.31 -15.73
CA GLU A 122 -5.06 3.45 -15.76
C GLU A 122 -4.32 4.78 -15.99
N HIS A 123 -3.17 4.98 -15.35
CA HIS A 123 -2.43 6.25 -15.41
C HIS A 123 -1.48 6.34 -16.61
N PHE A 124 -0.78 5.24 -16.94
CA PHE A 124 0.26 5.21 -17.97
C PHE A 124 -0.17 4.53 -19.28
N GLY A 125 -1.31 3.83 -19.29
CA GLY A 125 -1.79 3.03 -20.43
C GLY A 125 -1.26 1.60 -20.42
N SER A 126 -1.96 0.67 -21.08
CA SER A 126 -1.67 -0.77 -21.06
C SER A 126 -0.34 -1.19 -21.71
N GLU A 127 0.26 -0.33 -22.54
CA GLU A 127 1.58 -0.56 -23.13
C GLU A 127 2.73 -0.18 -22.17
N SER A 128 2.42 0.45 -21.03
CA SER A 128 3.38 0.82 -19.99
C SER A 128 3.95 -0.37 -19.21
N CYS A 129 3.46 -1.59 -19.47
CA CYS A 129 3.80 -2.87 -18.84
C CYS A 129 5.18 -2.88 -18.16
N LEU A 130 5.17 -2.66 -16.84
CA LEU A 130 6.37 -2.63 -16.00
C LEU A 130 7.06 -3.99 -15.89
N ILE A 131 6.34 -5.07 -16.20
CA ILE A 131 6.85 -6.44 -16.11
C ILE A 131 7.92 -6.72 -17.15
N CYS A 132 7.89 -6.05 -18.30
CA CYS A 132 8.97 -6.15 -19.28
C CYS A 132 10.31 -5.64 -18.73
N SER A 133 10.31 -4.67 -17.80
CA SER A 133 11.54 -4.17 -17.17
C SER A 133 12.03 -5.07 -16.03
N LEU A 134 11.14 -5.67 -15.25
CA LEU A 134 11.52 -6.58 -14.16
C LEU A 134 12.16 -7.88 -14.66
N ARG A 135 11.76 -8.38 -15.85
CA ARG A 135 12.46 -9.52 -16.49
C ARG A 135 13.88 -9.19 -16.97
N LYS A 136 14.18 -7.93 -17.30
CA LYS A 136 15.51 -7.52 -17.79
C LYS A 136 16.53 -7.30 -16.68
N LEU A 137 16.11 -7.15 -15.43
CA LEU A 137 17.01 -7.06 -14.27
C LEU A 137 17.50 -8.44 -13.79
N GLN A 138 17.00 -9.53 -14.39
CA GLN A 138 17.36 -10.91 -14.07
C GLN A 138 18.16 -11.61 -15.20
N SER A 139 18.62 -10.86 -16.20
CA SER A 139 19.45 -11.32 -17.33
C SER A 139 20.70 -10.49 -17.47
#